data_AF-A0A9D4P7D6-F1
#
_entry.id   AF-A0A9D4P7D6-F1
#
_cell.length_a   1.000
_cell.length_b   1.000
_cell.length_c   1.000
_cell.angle_alpha   90.00
_cell.angle_beta   90.00
_cell.angle_gamma   90.00
#
_symmetry.space_group_name_H-M   'P 1'
#
loop_
_entity.id
_entity.type
_entity.pdbx_description
1 polymer ?
#
loop_
_entity_poly.entity_id
_entity_poly.type
_entity_poly.pdbx_seq_one_letter_code
_entity_poly.pdbx_strand_id
1 'polypeptide(L)'
;MLLQIRHFIYDAMKHIVEQHGTARYRLLHNVEVIFYLYWLIRISIIGLMYLDSDQFPLYEYDYASAFVWKHRKICNKFFIIIAILLIMTVLLGIRTFYFHHVDTISFQIPYDCIVYNTDQYYKSQDTDENIAKKLSQRFENYQQQFARNHRLLSQIIPIANRVVSFKVWRDSWLEMDRVDRNLFENQNKMHLFPYASFKGRTYILRFVMIADALSYFSHIIGAMIFMYGFYLWFPELYYYEMVQNSWLLKLSLIIEVILFVHNAFVSIQCAMLLSWTMLSSYQAFHSGLIDLNRNFISILNDCRYNGKSIAVNDIKKLFFIYRQHNRLAYYVIFPDQDAWSQALCYYALVSIPVNVTLMCIIIVEDLPGQLESVYILITLIHAITGLIPFLTTAQVSSAFHKIKDYIPAMQIQLNRSTHLRMKLKYDDLYERLMHGKKIAFTFGYLGDLTYRGLFEAFLGYFVAFFLIIGFYMKEHQDQARN
;
A
#
# COMPACT_ATOMS: atom_id res chain seq x y z
N MET A 1 10.75 8.50 -15.40
CA MET A 1 9.69 8.15 -14.43
C MET A 1 9.58 9.19 -13.30
N LEU A 2 10.70 9.63 -12.72
CA LEU A 2 10.82 10.54 -11.57
C LEU A 2 10.10 11.90 -11.60
N LEU A 3 9.61 12.37 -12.76
CA LEU A 3 9.06 13.72 -12.91
C LEU A 3 7.52 13.78 -13.00
N GLN A 4 6.84 12.63 -13.17
CA GLN A 4 5.38 12.58 -13.24
C GLN A 4 4.77 12.34 -11.85
N ILE A 5 4.97 13.30 -10.95
CA ILE A 5 4.57 13.18 -9.54
C ILE A 5 3.05 13.30 -9.37
N ARG A 6 2.35 14.00 -10.27
CA ARG A 6 0.93 14.32 -10.14
C ARG A 6 0.01 13.09 -10.27
N HIS A 7 0.38 12.12 -11.10
CA HIS A 7 -0.34 10.86 -11.31
C HIS A 7 0.60 9.68 -11.05
N PHE A 8 1.39 9.78 -9.97
CA PHE A 8 2.53 8.91 -9.71
C PHE A 8 2.20 7.41 -9.82
N ILE A 9 1.14 6.93 -9.16
CA ILE A 9 0.81 5.50 -9.11
C ILE A 9 0.33 5.02 -10.47
N TYR A 10 -0.54 5.80 -11.11
CA TYR A 10 -1.04 5.51 -12.45
C TYR A 10 0.11 5.47 -13.48
N ASP A 11 0.92 6.52 -13.54
CA ASP A 11 2.01 6.66 -14.50
C ASP A 11 3.11 5.63 -14.24
N ALA A 12 3.47 5.36 -12.98
CA ALA A 12 4.46 4.35 -12.63
C ALA A 12 4.00 2.95 -13.02
N MET A 13 2.77 2.55 -12.65
CA MET A 13 2.25 1.22 -12.96
C MET A 13 2.10 1.03 -14.48
N LYS A 14 1.66 2.07 -15.19
CA LYS A 14 1.57 2.06 -16.66
C LYS A 14 2.95 1.93 -17.30
N HIS A 15 3.91 2.73 -16.86
CA HIS A 15 5.28 2.67 -17.35
C HIS A 15 5.91 1.29 -17.14
N ILE A 16 5.76 0.72 -15.94
CA ILE A 16 6.32 -0.58 -15.58
C ILE A 16 5.84 -1.67 -16.52
N VAL A 17 4.54 -1.71 -16.83
CA VAL A 17 3.95 -2.77 -17.66
C VAL A 17 4.15 -2.51 -19.15
N GLU A 18 3.86 -1.30 -19.62
CA GLU A 18 3.89 -0.99 -21.06
C GLU A 18 5.30 -0.85 -21.64
N GLN A 19 6.29 -0.45 -20.82
CA GLN A 19 7.69 -0.35 -21.25
C GLN A 19 8.50 -1.58 -20.87
N HIS A 20 7.87 -2.59 -20.23
CA HIS A 20 8.51 -3.83 -19.86
C HIS A 20 9.12 -4.50 -21.08
N GLY A 21 10.40 -4.89 -20.98
CA GLY A 21 11.13 -5.54 -22.07
C GLY A 21 11.85 -4.60 -23.04
N THR A 22 11.57 -3.28 -23.03
CA THR A 22 12.34 -2.34 -23.86
C THR A 22 13.80 -2.25 -23.39
N ALA A 23 14.73 -2.04 -24.32
CA ALA A 23 16.16 -1.89 -23.97
C ALA A 23 16.40 -0.67 -23.07
N ARG A 24 15.67 0.42 -23.32
CA ARG A 24 15.74 1.65 -22.53
C ARG A 24 15.29 1.42 -21.08
N TYR A 25 14.20 0.69 -20.87
CA TYR A 25 13.71 0.34 -19.54
C TYR A 25 14.75 -0.47 -18.75
N ARG A 26 15.31 -1.52 -19.37
CA ARG A 26 16.37 -2.34 -18.75
C ARG A 26 17.62 -1.53 -18.41
N LEU A 27 18.07 -0.66 -19.31
CA LEU A 27 19.23 0.19 -19.08
C LEU A 27 19.00 1.13 -17.89
N LEU A 28 17.83 1.79 -17.83
CA LEU A 28 17.49 2.71 -16.75
C LEU A 28 17.54 2.02 -15.39
N HIS A 29 16.86 0.88 -15.24
CA HIS A 29 16.80 0.17 -13.95
C HIS A 29 18.12 -0.51 -13.58
N ASN A 30 18.94 -0.93 -14.55
CA ASN A 30 20.29 -1.40 -14.26
C ASN A 30 21.18 -0.25 -13.71
N VAL A 31 21.04 0.96 -14.24
CA VAL A 31 21.75 2.14 -13.71
C VAL A 31 21.27 2.46 -12.29
N GLU A 32 19.96 2.40 -12.04
CA GLU A 32 19.42 2.56 -10.68
C GLU A 32 20.04 1.53 -9.72
N VAL A 33 20.09 0.25 -10.09
CA VAL A 33 20.74 -0.79 -9.28
C VAL A 33 22.21 -0.46 -8.99
N ILE A 34 22.97 0.04 -9.97
CA ILE A 34 24.37 0.45 -9.75
C ILE A 34 24.46 1.57 -8.72
N PHE A 35 23.61 2.60 -8.82
CA PHE A 35 23.56 3.70 -7.84
C PHE A 35 23.17 3.21 -6.44
N TYR A 36 22.30 2.20 -6.35
CA TYR A 36 21.96 1.57 -5.09
C TYR A 36 23.11 0.75 -4.49
N LEU A 37 23.79 -0.06 -5.30
CA LEU A 37 24.93 -0.85 -4.85
C LEU A 37 26.06 0.06 -4.36
N TYR A 38 26.31 1.18 -5.04
CA TYR A 38 27.25 2.19 -4.58
C TYR A 38 26.89 2.69 -3.17
N TRP A 39 25.63 3.07 -2.96
CA TRP A 39 25.19 3.60 -1.67
C TRP A 39 25.19 2.56 -0.55
N LEU A 40 24.84 1.30 -0.87
CA LEU A 40 24.93 0.18 0.07
C LEU A 40 26.37 -0.08 0.49
N ILE A 41 27.31 -0.11 -0.46
CA ILE A 41 28.75 -0.26 -0.17
C ILE A 41 29.21 0.90 0.71
N ARG A 42 28.82 2.13 0.39
CA ARG A 42 29.19 3.34 1.14
C ARG A 42 28.73 3.28 2.60
N ILE A 43 27.47 2.94 2.83
CA ILE A 43 26.91 2.82 4.19
C ILE A 43 27.52 1.63 4.92
N SER A 44 27.82 0.53 4.23
CA SER A 44 28.49 -0.63 4.84
C SER A 44 29.90 -0.29 5.31
N ILE A 45 30.65 0.49 4.53
CA ILE A 45 31.99 1.01 4.90
C ILE A 45 31.90 1.89 6.15
N ILE A 46 30.93 2.80 6.21
CA ILE A 46 30.67 3.62 7.41
C ILE A 46 30.27 2.72 8.60
N GLY A 47 29.48 1.67 8.36
CA GLY A 47 29.13 0.67 9.37
C GLY A 47 30.34 -0.07 9.94
N LEU A 48 31.31 -0.46 9.10
CA LEU A 48 32.55 -1.10 9.56
C LEU A 48 33.35 -0.19 10.49
N MET A 49 33.46 1.10 10.16
CA MET A 49 34.11 2.09 11.05
C MET A 49 33.43 2.16 12.42
N TYR A 50 32.11 2.03 12.50
CA TYR A 50 31.39 2.05 13.78
C TYR A 50 31.55 0.77 14.60
N LEU A 51 31.78 -0.36 13.93
CA LEU A 51 31.99 -1.64 14.60
C LEU A 51 33.42 -1.77 15.14
N ASP A 52 34.40 -1.22 14.44
CA ASP A 52 35.80 -1.25 14.85
C ASP A 52 36.55 -0.02 14.33
N SER A 53 36.49 1.08 15.10
CA SER A 53 37.14 2.35 14.74
C SER A 53 38.66 2.29 14.83
N ASP A 54 39.21 1.37 15.63
CA ASP A 54 40.65 1.24 15.83
C ASP A 54 41.29 0.54 14.62
N GLN A 55 40.64 -0.49 14.10
CA GLN A 55 41.08 -1.16 12.89
C GLN A 55 40.74 -0.37 11.61
N PHE A 56 39.60 0.34 11.61
CA PHE A 56 39.11 1.08 10.44
C PHE A 56 38.85 2.56 10.76
N PRO A 57 39.90 3.40 10.96
CA PRO A 57 39.78 4.84 11.24
C PRO A 57 39.43 5.65 9.99
N LEU A 58 38.37 5.24 9.28
CA LEU A 58 37.95 5.82 8.00
C LEU A 58 37.55 7.29 8.12
N TYR A 59 37.17 7.76 9.31
CA TYR A 59 36.87 9.16 9.60
C TYR A 59 38.06 10.10 9.34
N GLU A 60 39.29 9.59 9.26
CA GLU A 60 40.49 10.39 8.96
C GLU A 60 40.65 10.63 7.45
N TYR A 61 40.16 9.71 6.62
CA TYR A 61 40.44 9.68 5.18
C TYR A 61 39.21 9.98 4.32
N ASP A 62 38.02 9.92 4.91
CA ASP A 62 36.75 9.99 4.19
C ASP A 62 35.79 11.01 4.81
N TYR A 63 35.33 11.98 4.02
CA TYR A 63 34.51 13.10 4.54
C TYR A 63 33.13 12.65 5.03
N ALA A 64 32.54 11.61 4.42
CA ALA A 64 31.25 11.08 4.86
C ALA A 64 31.41 10.37 6.20
N SER A 65 32.41 9.51 6.32
CA SER A 65 32.80 8.83 7.56
C SER A 65 33.16 9.84 8.67
N ALA A 66 33.90 10.90 8.34
CA ALA A 66 34.24 11.99 9.25
C ALA A 66 33.00 12.71 9.77
N PHE A 67 32.05 13.03 8.88
CA PHE A 67 30.79 13.66 9.26
C PHE A 67 29.96 12.78 10.19
N VAL A 68 29.79 11.51 9.85
CA VAL A 68 29.01 10.56 10.67
C VAL A 68 29.69 10.39 12.03
N TRP A 69 31.02 10.23 12.07
CA TRP A 69 31.79 10.10 13.31
C TRP A 69 31.71 11.34 14.23
N LYS A 70 31.74 12.54 13.64
CA LYS A 70 31.56 13.81 14.37
C LYS A 70 30.18 13.87 15.03
N HIS A 71 29.15 13.41 14.31
CA HIS A 71 27.77 13.40 14.76
C HIS A 71 27.33 12.06 15.36
N ARG A 72 28.26 11.24 15.86
CA ARG A 72 28.00 9.86 16.32
C ARG A 72 26.98 9.69 17.44
N LYS A 73 26.72 10.75 18.20
CA LYS A 73 25.63 10.78 19.20
C LYS A 73 24.24 10.70 18.55
N ILE A 74 24.09 11.26 17.35
CA ILE A 74 22.84 11.25 16.56
C ILE A 74 22.90 10.09 15.55
N CYS A 75 24.00 9.97 14.81
CA CYS A 75 24.25 8.91 13.85
C CYS A 75 24.92 7.71 14.53
N ASN A 76 24.27 7.13 15.53
CA ASN A 76 24.81 5.94 16.20
C ASN A 76 24.75 4.69 15.26
N LYS A 77 25.29 3.57 15.72
CA LYS A 77 25.25 2.29 14.99
C LYS A 77 23.83 1.87 14.55
N PHE A 78 22.80 2.24 15.30
CA PHE A 78 21.42 1.92 14.97
C PHE A 78 20.86 2.76 13.83
N PHE A 79 21.27 4.03 13.75
CA PHE A 79 20.97 4.84 12.58
C PHE A 79 21.53 4.19 11.30
N ILE A 80 22.74 3.62 11.37
CA ILE A 80 23.34 2.88 10.25
C ILE A 80 22.55 1.60 9.94
N ILE A 81 22.16 0.83 10.95
CA ILE A 81 21.31 -0.36 10.77
C ILE A 81 19.99 0.01 10.10
N ILE A 82 19.32 1.07 10.56
CA ILE A 82 18.09 1.59 9.95
C ILE A 82 18.36 1.99 8.50
N ALA A 83 19.46 2.69 8.21
CA ALA A 83 19.81 3.11 6.86
C ALA A 83 20.01 1.91 5.92
N ILE A 84 20.72 0.87 6.37
CA ILE A 84 20.89 -0.38 5.61
C ILE A 84 19.53 -1.05 5.34
N LEU A 85 18.68 -1.14 6.36
CA LEU A 85 17.34 -1.72 6.24
C LEU A 85 16.46 -0.93 5.25
N LEU A 86 16.51 0.41 5.30
CA LEU A 86 15.80 1.26 4.34
C LEU A 86 16.31 1.02 2.90
N ILE A 87 17.63 0.87 2.70
CA ILE A 87 18.19 0.52 1.37
C ILE A 87 17.67 -0.84 0.90
N MET A 88 17.59 -1.83 1.79
CA MET A 88 17.05 -3.15 1.45
C MET A 88 15.58 -3.09 1.00
N THR A 89 14.78 -2.17 1.58
CA THR A 89 13.42 -1.90 1.09
C THR A 89 13.41 -1.44 -0.36
N VAL A 90 14.41 -0.66 -0.77
CA VAL A 90 14.49 -0.18 -2.16
C VAL A 90 14.85 -1.31 -3.10
N LEU A 91 15.83 -2.14 -2.74
CA LEU A 91 16.20 -3.31 -3.53
C LEU A 91 15.01 -4.24 -3.70
N LEU A 92 14.20 -4.39 -2.65
CA LEU A 92 12.95 -5.12 -2.71
C LEU A 92 11.96 -4.51 -3.70
N GLY A 93 11.74 -3.19 -3.64
CA GLY A 93 10.87 -2.49 -4.58
C GLY A 93 11.35 -2.66 -6.03
N ILE A 94 12.64 -2.48 -6.27
CA ILE A 94 13.26 -2.64 -7.58
C ILE A 94 13.11 -4.07 -8.11
N ARG A 95 13.42 -5.07 -7.27
CA ARG A 95 13.25 -6.49 -7.62
C ARG A 95 11.80 -6.79 -7.96
N THR A 96 10.88 -6.33 -7.12
CA THR A 96 9.44 -6.60 -7.26
C THR A 96 8.90 -5.97 -8.54
N PHE A 97 9.11 -4.66 -8.74
CA PHE A 97 8.48 -3.91 -9.82
C PHE A 97 9.20 -3.98 -11.16
N TYR A 98 10.54 -4.07 -11.18
CA TYR A 98 11.30 -3.92 -12.42
C TYR A 98 11.90 -5.23 -12.95
N PHE A 99 12.20 -6.18 -12.06
CA PHE A 99 12.81 -7.46 -12.44
C PHE A 99 11.87 -8.65 -12.41
N HIS A 100 10.67 -8.50 -11.84
CA HIS A 100 9.64 -9.53 -11.92
C HIS A 100 8.90 -9.46 -13.26
N HIS A 101 8.45 -10.60 -13.77
CA HIS A 101 7.71 -10.67 -15.03
C HIS A 101 6.32 -10.06 -14.88
N VAL A 102 6.03 -9.04 -15.69
CA VAL A 102 4.72 -8.35 -15.67
C VAL A 102 3.57 -9.18 -16.24
N ASP A 103 3.88 -10.24 -17.00
CA ASP A 103 2.88 -11.14 -17.60
C ASP A 103 2.21 -12.07 -16.56
N THR A 104 2.72 -12.07 -15.32
CA THR A 104 2.12 -12.84 -14.23
C THR A 104 0.76 -12.27 -13.83
N ILE A 105 -0.19 -13.15 -13.47
CA ILE A 105 -1.53 -12.74 -13.02
C ILE A 105 -1.42 -11.77 -11.82
N SER A 106 -0.46 -12.01 -10.93
CA SER A 106 -0.16 -11.18 -9.78
C SER A 106 0.14 -9.73 -10.17
N PHE A 107 0.89 -9.48 -11.24
CA PHE A 107 1.14 -8.13 -11.75
C PHE A 107 -0.03 -7.54 -12.54
N GLN A 108 -0.78 -8.39 -13.23
CA GLN A 108 -1.93 -7.95 -14.01
C GLN A 108 -3.09 -7.45 -13.13
N ILE A 109 -3.24 -7.95 -11.89
CA ILE A 109 -4.26 -7.50 -10.93
C ILE A 109 -4.15 -5.99 -10.61
N PRO A 110 -3.02 -5.48 -10.07
CA PRO A 110 -2.87 -4.05 -9.80
C PRO A 110 -2.88 -3.23 -11.09
N TYR A 111 -2.37 -3.76 -12.22
CA TYR A 111 -2.47 -3.08 -13.51
C TYR A 111 -3.92 -2.86 -13.94
N ASP A 112 -4.77 -3.89 -13.85
CA ASP A 112 -6.20 -3.80 -14.18
C ASP A 112 -6.93 -2.83 -13.23
N CYS A 113 -6.58 -2.85 -11.94
CA CYS A 113 -7.18 -1.99 -10.92
C CYS A 113 -6.76 -0.52 -11.04
N ILE A 114 -5.48 -0.25 -11.34
CA ILE A 114 -4.89 1.09 -11.34
C ILE A 114 -4.99 1.71 -12.73
N VAL A 115 -4.40 1.06 -13.73
CA VAL A 115 -4.23 1.65 -15.06
C VAL A 115 -5.49 1.45 -15.87
N TYR A 116 -5.90 0.19 -16.06
CA TYR A 116 -7.01 -0.12 -16.96
C TYR A 116 -8.32 0.50 -16.46
N ASN A 117 -8.67 0.35 -15.19
CA ASN A 117 -9.88 0.96 -14.62
C ASN A 117 -9.89 2.50 -14.74
N THR A 118 -8.72 3.14 -14.60
CA THR A 118 -8.57 4.60 -14.75
C THR A 118 -8.71 5.03 -16.21
N ASP A 119 -8.10 4.31 -17.15
CA ASP A 119 -8.26 4.54 -18.58
C ASP A 119 -9.72 4.37 -19.01
N GLN A 120 -10.39 3.33 -18.51
CA GLN A 120 -11.82 3.12 -18.74
C GLN A 120 -12.69 4.24 -18.16
N TYR A 121 -12.30 4.81 -17.01
CA TYR A 121 -12.99 5.97 -16.46
C TYR A 121 -12.88 7.18 -17.39
N TYR A 122 -11.68 7.49 -17.88
CA TYR A 122 -11.48 8.60 -18.81
C TYR A 122 -12.22 8.41 -20.13
N LYS A 123 -12.27 7.17 -20.65
CA LYS A 123 -13.07 6.82 -21.85
C LYS A 123 -14.58 6.90 -21.62
N SER A 124 -15.04 6.92 -20.38
CA SER A 124 -16.45 6.96 -20.01
C SER A 124 -16.91 8.32 -19.49
N GLN A 125 -16.12 9.39 -19.70
CA GLN A 125 -16.56 10.74 -19.34
C GLN A 125 -17.80 11.14 -20.14
N ASP A 126 -18.78 11.67 -19.42
CA ASP A 126 -20.01 12.17 -20.00
C ASP A 126 -19.79 13.57 -20.59
N THR A 127 -20.73 14.04 -21.41
CA THR A 127 -20.71 15.39 -21.96
C THR A 127 -20.94 16.45 -20.88
N ASP A 128 -20.32 17.62 -21.02
CA ASP A 128 -20.48 18.72 -20.06
C ASP A 128 -21.95 19.12 -19.84
N GLU A 129 -22.78 19.02 -20.89
CA GLU A 129 -24.22 19.28 -20.83
C GLU A 129 -24.93 18.28 -19.91
N ASN A 130 -24.67 16.97 -20.07
CA ASN A 130 -25.25 15.94 -19.22
C ASN A 130 -24.77 16.06 -17.77
N ILE A 131 -23.49 16.43 -17.57
CA ILE A 131 -22.93 16.67 -16.24
C ILE A 131 -23.63 17.85 -15.58
N ALA A 132 -23.78 18.97 -16.29
CA ALA A 132 -24.48 20.15 -15.78
C ALA A 132 -25.93 19.82 -15.41
N LYS A 133 -26.63 19.04 -16.25
CA LYS A 133 -27.99 18.58 -15.98
C LYS A 133 -28.08 17.71 -14.73
N LYS A 134 -27.20 16.71 -14.57
CA LYS A 134 -27.13 15.86 -13.38
C LYS A 134 -26.87 16.68 -12.11
N LEU A 135 -25.92 17.63 -12.16
CA LEU A 135 -25.58 18.51 -11.05
C LEU A 135 -26.75 19.42 -10.65
N SER A 136 -27.42 20.02 -11.64
CA SER A 136 -28.59 20.87 -11.42
C SER A 136 -29.75 20.10 -10.78
N GLN A 137 -30.08 18.91 -11.30
CA GLN A 137 -31.11 18.05 -10.71
C GLN A 137 -30.79 17.66 -9.26
N ARG A 138 -29.53 17.31 -8.98
CA ARG A 138 -29.08 16.96 -7.62
C ARG A 138 -29.16 18.17 -6.68
N PHE A 139 -28.78 19.35 -7.17
CA PHE A 139 -28.87 20.60 -6.41
C PHE A 139 -30.30 20.90 -6.00
N GLU A 140 -31.26 20.86 -6.94
CA GLU A 140 -32.67 21.06 -6.66
C GLU A 140 -33.21 20.05 -5.64
N ASN A 141 -32.88 18.77 -5.80
CA ASN A 141 -33.28 17.72 -4.88
C ASN A 141 -32.73 17.95 -3.45
N TYR A 142 -31.45 18.30 -3.32
CA TYR A 142 -30.87 18.59 -2.00
C TYR A 142 -31.36 19.89 -1.40
N GLN A 143 -31.68 20.89 -2.20
CA GLN A 143 -32.29 22.14 -1.73
C GLN A 143 -33.68 21.88 -1.15
N GLN A 144 -34.51 21.06 -1.83
CA GLN A 144 -35.82 20.66 -1.32
C GLN A 144 -35.71 19.84 -0.03
N GLN A 145 -34.77 18.89 0.05
CA GLN A 145 -34.52 18.12 1.27
C GLN A 145 -34.02 18.98 2.43
N PHE A 146 -33.11 19.93 2.15
CA PHE A 146 -32.58 20.83 3.16
C PHE A 146 -33.66 21.78 3.70
N ALA A 147 -34.53 22.30 2.83
CA ALA A 147 -35.66 23.13 3.23
C ALA A 147 -36.67 22.38 4.13
N ARG A 148 -36.89 21.09 3.86
CA ARG A 148 -37.74 20.23 4.69
C ARG A 148 -37.12 19.96 6.07
N ASN A 149 -35.82 19.64 6.11
CA ASN A 149 -35.16 19.18 7.34
C ASN A 149 -34.66 20.34 8.23
N HIS A 150 -34.37 21.51 7.65
CA HIS A 150 -33.75 22.64 8.34
C HIS A 150 -34.45 23.95 8.00
N ARG A 151 -35.73 24.06 8.40
CA ARG A 151 -36.62 25.19 8.05
C ARG A 151 -36.02 26.57 8.40
N LEU A 152 -35.40 26.72 9.57
CA LEU A 152 -34.77 27.98 10.02
C LEU A 152 -33.51 28.34 9.19
N LEU A 153 -32.62 27.36 8.93
CA LEU A 153 -31.40 27.59 8.14
C LEU A 153 -31.70 27.81 6.65
N SER A 154 -32.79 27.21 6.15
CA SER A 154 -33.21 27.35 4.76
C SER A 154 -33.70 28.76 4.39
N GLN A 155 -34.08 29.58 5.39
CA GLN A 155 -34.45 30.98 5.19
C GLN A 155 -33.22 31.87 4.89
N ILE A 156 -32.02 31.43 5.25
CA ILE A 156 -30.77 32.13 4.94
C ILE A 156 -30.22 31.60 3.61
N ILE A 157 -30.81 32.07 2.51
CA ILE A 157 -30.55 31.64 1.13
C ILE A 157 -29.05 31.44 0.80
N PRO A 158 -28.13 32.38 1.09
CA PRO A 158 -26.72 32.21 0.71
C PRO A 158 -26.03 31.08 1.49
N ILE A 159 -26.38 30.87 2.76
CA ILE A 159 -25.79 29.79 3.58
C ILE A 159 -26.35 28.43 3.14
N ALA A 160 -27.67 28.34 2.95
CA ALA A 160 -28.32 27.12 2.48
C ALA A 160 -27.77 26.69 1.10
N ASN A 161 -27.64 27.62 0.16
CA ASN A 161 -27.09 27.33 -1.17
C ASN A 161 -25.63 26.88 -1.11
N ARG A 162 -24.81 27.44 -0.21
CA ARG A 162 -23.40 27.05 -0.06
C ARG A 162 -23.25 25.65 0.55
N VAL A 163 -24.07 25.31 1.54
CA VAL A 163 -24.08 23.97 2.14
C VAL A 163 -24.56 22.94 1.13
N VAL A 164 -25.64 23.25 0.39
CA VAL A 164 -26.18 22.38 -0.65
C VAL A 164 -25.19 22.22 -1.80
N SER A 165 -24.56 23.30 -2.29
CA SER A 165 -23.58 23.23 -3.37
C SER A 165 -22.34 22.43 -2.96
N PHE A 166 -21.86 22.60 -1.73
CA PHE A 166 -20.78 21.77 -1.20
C PHE A 166 -21.16 20.29 -1.15
N LYS A 167 -22.38 19.97 -0.70
CA LYS A 167 -22.90 18.61 -0.70
C LYS A 167 -23.02 18.04 -2.13
N VAL A 168 -23.54 18.82 -3.08
CA VAL A 168 -23.62 18.43 -4.51
C VAL A 168 -22.23 18.17 -5.08
N TRP A 169 -21.27 19.05 -4.82
CA TRP A 169 -19.89 18.88 -5.28
C TRP A 169 -19.28 17.58 -4.73
N ARG A 170 -19.39 17.38 -3.41
CA ARG A 170 -18.89 16.17 -2.74
C ARG A 170 -19.59 14.92 -3.29
N ASP A 171 -20.91 14.94 -3.36
CA ASP A 171 -21.70 13.77 -3.75
C ASP A 171 -21.60 13.51 -5.27
N SER A 172 -21.32 14.52 -6.10
CA SER A 172 -21.01 14.34 -7.52
C SER A 172 -19.71 13.58 -7.73
N TRP A 173 -18.68 13.92 -6.95
CA TRP A 173 -17.44 13.15 -6.88
C TRP A 173 -17.67 11.75 -6.29
N LEU A 174 -18.54 11.62 -5.28
CA LEU A 174 -18.89 10.35 -4.64
C LEU A 174 -19.83 9.47 -5.50
N GLU A 175 -20.56 10.08 -6.41
CA GLU A 175 -21.50 9.56 -7.40
C GLU A 175 -20.87 9.09 -8.71
N MET A 176 -19.68 9.65 -8.99
CA MET A 176 -19.09 9.69 -10.33
C MET A 176 -20.09 10.24 -11.37
N ASP A 177 -20.79 11.34 -11.05
CA ASP A 177 -21.83 11.90 -11.94
C ASP A 177 -21.26 12.34 -13.30
N ARG A 178 -19.95 12.57 -13.34
CA ARG A 178 -19.16 12.89 -14.54
C ARG A 178 -18.99 11.73 -15.52
N VAL A 179 -19.48 10.55 -15.18
CA VAL A 179 -19.32 9.32 -15.97
C VAL A 179 -20.66 8.91 -16.55
N ASP A 180 -20.65 8.49 -17.81
CA ASP A 180 -21.74 7.67 -18.35
C ASP A 180 -21.66 6.27 -17.73
N ARG A 181 -22.58 6.01 -16.80
CA ARG A 181 -22.64 4.73 -16.06
C ARG A 181 -22.85 3.54 -16.99
N ASN A 182 -23.65 3.69 -18.05
CA ASN A 182 -23.93 2.61 -18.97
C ASN A 182 -22.68 2.25 -19.78
N LEU A 183 -21.95 3.26 -20.26
CA LEU A 183 -20.69 3.09 -20.97
C LEU A 183 -19.64 2.43 -20.05
N PHE A 184 -19.50 2.94 -18.83
CA PHE A 184 -18.53 2.46 -17.86
C PHE A 184 -18.81 1.01 -17.42
N GLU A 185 -20.06 0.66 -17.09
CA GLU A 185 -20.43 -0.68 -16.61
C GLU A 185 -20.48 -1.73 -17.71
N ASN A 186 -21.03 -1.39 -18.88
CA ASN A 186 -21.38 -2.41 -19.87
C ASN A 186 -20.32 -2.61 -20.95
N GLN A 187 -19.61 -1.56 -21.35
CA GLN A 187 -18.65 -1.61 -22.45
C GLN A 187 -17.21 -1.62 -21.93
N ASN A 188 -16.92 -0.76 -20.95
CA ASN A 188 -15.57 -0.49 -20.48
C ASN A 188 -15.24 -1.28 -19.19
N LYS A 189 -15.35 -2.62 -19.25
CA LYS A 189 -15.16 -3.52 -18.08
C LYS A 189 -13.70 -3.87 -17.83
N MET A 190 -13.31 -3.92 -16.55
CA MET A 190 -12.02 -4.45 -16.10
C MET A 190 -11.80 -5.90 -16.59
N HIS A 191 -10.56 -6.27 -16.91
CA HIS A 191 -10.23 -7.55 -17.53
C HIS A 191 -10.28 -8.73 -16.54
N LEU A 192 -9.65 -8.58 -15.38
CA LEU A 192 -9.58 -9.62 -14.34
C LEU A 192 -10.80 -9.56 -13.41
N PHE A 193 -11.42 -8.38 -13.30
CA PHE A 193 -12.64 -8.15 -12.53
C PHE A 193 -13.84 -7.69 -13.41
N PRO A 194 -14.24 -8.47 -14.44
CA PRO A 194 -15.30 -8.08 -15.39
C PRO A 194 -16.69 -7.98 -14.76
N TYR A 195 -16.86 -8.47 -13.53
CA TYR A 195 -18.10 -8.41 -12.77
C TYR A 195 -17.99 -7.54 -11.52
N ALA A 196 -16.94 -6.71 -11.41
CA ALA A 196 -16.87 -5.73 -10.33
C ALA A 196 -18.05 -4.76 -10.46
N SER A 197 -18.74 -4.53 -9.34
CA SER A 197 -19.81 -3.56 -9.30
C SER A 197 -19.29 -2.15 -9.60
N PHE A 198 -20.16 -1.30 -10.12
CA PHE A 198 -19.85 0.13 -10.30
C PHE A 198 -19.32 0.76 -9.02
N LYS A 199 -19.93 0.41 -7.89
CA LYS A 199 -19.51 0.86 -6.56
C LYS A 199 -18.09 0.41 -6.24
N GLY A 200 -17.75 -0.86 -6.46
CA GLY A 200 -16.40 -1.39 -6.26
C GLY A 200 -15.35 -0.68 -7.14
N ARG A 201 -15.62 -0.57 -8.44
CA ARG A 201 -14.75 0.13 -9.40
C ARG A 201 -14.52 1.59 -9.05
N THR A 202 -15.58 2.25 -8.62
CA THR A 202 -15.55 3.64 -8.16
C THR A 202 -14.70 3.80 -6.90
N TYR A 203 -14.78 2.84 -5.96
CA TYR A 203 -13.93 2.88 -4.78
C TYR A 203 -12.44 2.68 -5.09
N ILE A 204 -12.12 1.76 -6.00
CA ILE A 204 -10.73 1.57 -6.46
C ILE A 204 -10.22 2.87 -7.10
N LEU A 205 -11.00 3.46 -8.01
CA LEU A 205 -10.61 4.69 -8.70
C LEU A 205 -10.38 5.86 -7.73
N ARG A 206 -11.28 6.04 -6.76
CA ARG A 206 -11.10 7.06 -5.71
C ARG A 206 -9.85 6.81 -4.89
N PHE A 207 -9.61 5.56 -4.54
CA PHE A 207 -8.43 5.19 -3.80
C PHE A 207 -7.17 5.57 -4.60
N VAL A 208 -7.10 5.25 -5.89
CA VAL A 208 -5.97 5.63 -6.77
C VAL A 208 -5.81 7.15 -6.83
N MET A 209 -6.88 7.91 -7.03
CA MET A 209 -6.81 9.39 -7.08
C MET A 209 -6.35 10.01 -5.75
N ILE A 210 -6.83 9.48 -4.61
CA ILE A 210 -6.40 9.92 -3.28
C ILE A 210 -4.94 9.55 -3.06
N ALA A 211 -4.54 8.35 -3.44
CA ALA A 211 -3.17 7.86 -3.28
C ALA A 211 -2.19 8.66 -4.17
N ASP A 212 -2.58 9.08 -5.37
CA ASP A 212 -1.81 10.00 -6.22
C ASP A 212 -1.67 11.38 -5.57
N ALA A 213 -2.76 11.93 -5.03
CA ALA A 213 -2.72 13.22 -4.34
C ALA A 213 -1.84 13.17 -3.09
N LEU A 214 -2.00 12.15 -2.25
CA LEU A 214 -1.14 11.91 -1.09
C LEU A 214 0.31 11.75 -1.53
N SER A 215 0.55 11.00 -2.61
CA SER A 215 1.88 10.82 -3.16
C SER A 215 2.51 12.14 -3.56
N TYR A 216 1.76 12.98 -4.25
CA TYR A 216 2.22 14.31 -4.64
C TYR A 216 2.61 15.17 -3.44
N PHE A 217 1.78 15.22 -2.40
CA PHE A 217 2.11 15.95 -1.18
C PHE A 217 3.31 15.36 -0.44
N SER A 218 3.43 14.02 -0.35
CA SER A 218 4.56 13.34 0.26
C SER A 218 5.88 13.69 -0.44
N HIS A 219 5.90 13.76 -1.78
CA HIS A 219 7.09 14.18 -2.52
C HIS A 219 7.45 15.65 -2.27
N ILE A 220 6.47 16.56 -2.19
CA ILE A 220 6.71 17.98 -1.86
C ILE A 220 7.31 18.10 -0.46
N ILE A 221 6.69 17.47 0.53
CA ILE A 221 7.16 17.50 1.93
C ILE A 221 8.56 16.89 2.02
N GLY A 222 8.78 15.74 1.38
CA GLY A 222 10.09 15.10 1.31
C GLY A 222 11.15 15.99 0.69
N ALA A 223 10.83 16.68 -0.41
CA ALA A 223 11.73 17.64 -1.04
C ALA A 223 12.04 18.85 -0.13
N MET A 224 11.04 19.38 0.59
CA MET A 224 11.26 20.47 1.56
C MET A 224 12.18 20.05 2.71
N ILE A 225 11.94 18.87 3.30
CA ILE A 225 12.80 18.29 4.34
C ILE A 225 14.22 18.10 3.82
N PHE A 226 14.36 17.57 2.60
CA PHE A 226 15.64 17.37 1.97
C PHE A 226 16.40 18.69 1.75
N MET A 227 15.73 19.69 1.18
CA MET A 227 16.34 21.01 0.93
C MET A 227 16.78 21.68 2.23
N TYR A 228 15.98 21.53 3.30
CA TYR A 228 16.34 22.04 4.62
C TYR A 228 17.56 21.31 5.21
N GLY A 229 17.58 19.97 5.15
CA GLY A 229 18.73 19.17 5.58
C GLY A 229 19.99 19.49 4.79
N PHE A 230 19.86 19.65 3.48
CA PHE A 230 20.95 20.06 2.59
C PHE A 230 21.50 21.44 2.99
N TYR A 231 20.62 22.43 3.22
CA TYR A 231 21.02 23.76 3.66
C TYR A 231 21.81 23.73 4.98
N LEU A 232 21.41 22.87 5.92
CA LEU A 232 22.09 22.75 7.21
C LEU A 232 23.44 22.03 7.10
N TRP A 233 23.51 20.90 6.39
CA TRP A 233 24.65 19.98 6.48
C TRP A 233 25.67 20.17 5.37
N PHE A 234 25.25 20.67 4.20
CA PHE A 234 26.16 20.85 3.06
C PHE A 234 27.31 21.81 3.35
N PRO A 235 27.11 22.98 4.02
CA PRO A 235 28.23 23.84 4.38
C PRO A 235 29.24 23.09 5.25
N GLU A 236 28.77 22.37 6.27
CA GLU A 236 29.65 21.63 7.18
C GLU A 236 30.49 20.57 6.43
N LEU A 237 29.87 19.83 5.51
CA LEU A 237 30.56 18.87 4.64
C LEU A 237 31.58 19.55 3.72
N TYR A 238 31.23 20.70 3.15
CA TYR A 238 32.08 21.43 2.20
C TYR A 238 33.28 22.10 2.88
N TYR A 239 33.17 22.46 4.16
CA TYR A 239 34.24 23.09 4.94
C TYR A 239 35.22 22.11 5.59
N TYR A 240 35.05 20.79 5.44
CA TYR A 240 36.09 19.84 5.87
C TYR A 240 37.41 20.08 5.14
N GLU A 241 38.51 20.14 5.89
CA GLU A 241 39.85 20.43 5.38
C GLU A 241 40.24 19.54 4.19
N MET A 242 39.95 18.23 4.29
CA MET A 242 40.18 17.27 3.20
C MET A 242 39.44 17.64 1.90
N VAL A 243 38.20 18.12 2.00
CA VAL A 243 37.38 18.52 0.85
C VAL A 243 37.87 19.86 0.30
N GLN A 244 38.21 20.82 1.15
CA GLN A 244 38.66 22.14 0.72
C GLN A 244 39.94 22.08 -0.11
N ASN A 245 40.86 21.19 0.28
CA ASN A 245 42.20 21.08 -0.31
C ASN A 245 42.24 20.25 -1.61
N SER A 246 41.15 19.59 -2.01
CA SER A 246 41.11 18.72 -3.19
C SER A 246 39.91 18.99 -4.09
N TRP A 247 40.18 19.38 -5.34
CA TRP A 247 39.11 19.56 -6.35
C TRP A 247 38.39 18.25 -6.65
N LEU A 248 39.09 17.11 -6.61
CA LEU A 248 38.51 15.78 -6.82
C LEU A 248 37.50 15.45 -5.72
N LEU A 249 37.82 15.77 -4.47
CA LEU A 249 36.91 15.52 -3.34
C LEU A 249 35.69 16.45 -3.37
N LYS A 250 35.84 17.70 -3.84
CA LYS A 250 34.69 18.59 -4.09
C LYS A 250 33.75 18.02 -5.16
N LEU A 251 34.31 17.54 -6.27
CA LEU A 251 33.53 16.91 -7.34
C LEU A 251 32.85 15.63 -6.84
N SER A 252 33.58 14.79 -6.09
CA SER A 252 33.03 13.57 -5.45
C SER A 252 31.86 13.90 -4.54
N LEU A 253 31.99 14.91 -3.67
CA LEU A 253 30.92 15.35 -2.77
C LEU A 253 29.66 15.76 -3.56
N ILE A 254 29.80 16.52 -4.63
CA ILE A 254 28.67 16.93 -5.47
C ILE A 254 27.99 15.71 -6.10
N ILE A 255 28.77 14.78 -6.65
CA ILE A 255 28.24 13.54 -7.24
C ILE A 255 27.51 12.71 -6.18
N GLU A 256 28.10 12.52 -5.00
CA GLU A 256 27.49 11.76 -3.90
C GLU A 256 26.20 12.40 -3.41
N VAL A 257 26.14 13.72 -3.28
CA VAL A 257 24.92 14.42 -2.91
C VAL A 257 23.83 14.15 -3.96
N ILE A 258 24.13 14.26 -5.25
CA ILE A 258 23.16 13.99 -6.32
C ILE A 258 22.67 12.54 -6.26
N LEU A 259 23.58 11.59 -6.06
CA LEU A 259 23.23 10.16 -5.92
C LEU A 259 22.38 9.91 -4.68
N PHE A 260 22.69 10.56 -3.56
CA PHE A 260 21.93 10.45 -2.32
C PHE A 260 20.51 11.00 -2.48
N VAL A 261 20.35 12.18 -3.09
CA VAL A 261 19.03 12.76 -3.43
C VAL A 261 18.23 11.77 -4.26
N HIS A 262 18.84 11.27 -5.34
CA HIS A 262 18.19 10.36 -6.28
C HIS A 262 17.74 9.08 -5.58
N ASN A 263 18.64 8.41 -4.84
CA ASN A 263 18.35 7.16 -4.16
C ASN A 263 17.31 7.32 -3.05
N ALA A 264 17.34 8.43 -2.30
CA ALA A 264 16.33 8.73 -1.28
C ALA A 264 14.94 8.91 -1.91
N PHE A 265 14.86 9.60 -3.05
CA PHE A 265 13.60 9.81 -3.74
C PHE A 265 13.05 8.51 -4.35
N VAL A 266 13.89 7.72 -5.02
CA VAL A 266 13.48 6.42 -5.56
C VAL A 266 13.11 5.43 -4.42
N SER A 267 13.73 5.54 -3.24
CA SER A 267 13.36 4.77 -2.05
C SER A 267 11.92 5.06 -1.61
N ILE A 268 11.60 6.34 -1.42
CA ILE A 268 10.26 6.80 -1.05
C ILE A 268 9.24 6.34 -2.10
N GLN A 269 9.58 6.47 -3.38
CA GLN A 269 8.73 6.02 -4.49
C GLN A 269 8.46 4.52 -4.48
N CYS A 270 9.50 3.70 -4.26
CA CYS A 270 9.35 2.25 -4.18
C CYS A 270 8.45 1.84 -3.01
N ALA A 271 8.65 2.42 -1.83
CA ALA A 271 7.84 2.14 -0.65
C ALA A 271 6.37 2.53 -0.85
N MET A 272 6.13 3.71 -1.44
CA MET A 272 4.80 4.18 -1.76
C MET A 272 4.12 3.31 -2.82
N LEU A 273 4.82 3.01 -3.93
CA LEU A 273 4.27 2.18 -4.99
C LEU A 273 3.92 0.78 -4.48
N LEU A 274 4.79 0.16 -3.65
CA LEU A 274 4.53 -1.11 -3.00
C LEU A 274 3.24 -1.07 -2.17
N SER A 275 3.13 -0.07 -1.28
CA SER A 275 1.97 0.08 -0.39
C SER A 275 0.68 0.32 -1.17
N TRP A 276 0.71 1.21 -2.16
CA TRP A 276 -0.47 1.59 -2.92
C TRP A 276 -0.95 0.52 -3.88
N THR A 277 -0.06 -0.23 -4.53
CA THR A 277 -0.43 -1.36 -5.39
C THR A 277 -1.06 -2.52 -4.62
N MET A 278 -0.56 -2.82 -3.42
CA MET A 278 -1.18 -3.81 -2.54
C MET A 278 -2.57 -3.37 -2.07
N LEU A 279 -2.71 -2.10 -1.66
CA LEU A 279 -3.99 -1.57 -1.17
C LEU A 279 -5.05 -1.42 -2.26
N SER A 280 -4.67 -1.05 -3.50
CA SER A 280 -5.61 -0.97 -4.61
C SER A 280 -6.15 -2.35 -4.99
N SER A 281 -5.28 -3.35 -5.03
CA SER A 281 -5.62 -4.76 -5.26
C SER A 281 -6.56 -5.26 -4.16
N TYR A 282 -6.20 -5.03 -2.88
CA TYR A 282 -7.06 -5.31 -1.72
C TYR A 282 -8.47 -4.74 -1.88
N GLN A 283 -8.58 -3.46 -2.25
CA GLN A 283 -9.88 -2.79 -2.35
C GLN A 283 -10.77 -3.45 -3.42
N ALA A 284 -10.17 -3.92 -4.51
CA ALA A 284 -10.87 -4.67 -5.55
C ALA A 284 -11.41 -6.01 -5.02
N PHE A 285 -10.57 -6.77 -4.31
CA PHE A 285 -11.00 -8.04 -3.70
C PHE A 285 -12.10 -7.85 -2.67
N HIS A 286 -11.89 -6.90 -1.75
CA HIS A 286 -12.79 -6.67 -0.64
C HIS A 286 -14.18 -6.23 -1.12
N SER A 287 -14.23 -5.30 -2.08
CA SER A 287 -15.50 -4.86 -2.67
C SER A 287 -16.24 -5.99 -3.38
N GLY A 288 -15.53 -6.80 -4.18
CA GLY A 288 -16.11 -7.95 -4.85
C GLY A 288 -16.68 -8.99 -3.87
N LEU A 289 -15.95 -9.31 -2.81
CA LEU A 289 -16.38 -10.29 -1.81
C LEU A 289 -17.55 -9.82 -0.96
N ILE A 290 -17.59 -8.54 -0.57
CA ILE A 290 -18.75 -7.97 0.13
C ILE A 290 -20.01 -8.09 -0.72
N ASP A 291 -19.93 -7.75 -2.00
CA ASP A 291 -21.09 -7.81 -2.90
C ASP A 291 -21.58 -9.26 -3.09
N LEU A 292 -20.66 -10.22 -3.23
CA LEU A 292 -20.99 -11.65 -3.30
C LEU A 292 -21.69 -12.13 -2.02
N ASN A 293 -21.11 -11.83 -0.86
CA ASN A 293 -21.67 -12.22 0.44
C ASN A 293 -23.04 -11.59 0.67
N ARG A 294 -23.20 -10.30 0.36
CA ARG A 294 -24.47 -9.59 0.49
C ARG A 294 -25.54 -10.19 -0.40
N ASN A 295 -25.22 -10.51 -1.65
CA ASN A 295 -26.16 -11.14 -2.58
C ASN A 295 -26.57 -12.54 -2.10
N PHE A 296 -25.63 -13.33 -1.58
CA PHE A 296 -25.93 -14.64 -1.01
C PHE A 296 -26.88 -14.55 0.20
N ILE A 297 -26.57 -13.66 1.15
CA ILE A 297 -27.38 -13.43 2.35
C ILE A 297 -28.76 -12.88 1.99
N SER A 298 -28.86 -12.00 0.99
CA SER A 298 -30.14 -11.47 0.52
C SER A 298 -31.05 -12.61 0.03
N ILE A 299 -30.52 -13.53 -0.79
CA ILE A 299 -31.29 -14.69 -1.27
C ILE A 299 -31.71 -15.56 -0.09
N LEU A 300 -30.81 -15.79 0.87
CA LEU A 300 -31.12 -16.60 2.05
C LEU A 300 -32.25 -15.99 2.88
N ASN A 301 -32.20 -14.69 3.13
CA ASN A 301 -33.18 -13.99 3.94
C ASN A 301 -34.55 -13.95 3.26
N ASP A 302 -34.58 -13.77 1.94
CA ASP A 302 -35.83 -13.86 1.17
C ASP A 302 -36.48 -15.24 1.30
N CYS A 303 -35.69 -16.31 1.30
CA CYS A 303 -36.23 -17.66 1.47
C CYS A 303 -36.66 -17.92 2.93
N ARG A 304 -35.81 -17.55 3.89
CA ARG A 304 -35.97 -17.90 5.31
C ARG A 304 -37.06 -17.09 6.00
N TYR A 305 -37.12 -15.78 5.78
CA TYR A 305 -38.03 -14.88 6.49
C TYR A 305 -39.26 -14.53 5.67
N ASN A 306 -39.13 -14.41 4.35
CA ASN A 306 -40.27 -14.07 3.48
C ASN A 306 -40.99 -15.32 2.93
N GLY A 307 -40.53 -16.53 3.29
CA GLY A 307 -41.11 -17.81 2.84
C GLY A 307 -41.06 -18.00 1.32
N LYS A 308 -40.24 -17.22 0.63
CA LYS A 308 -40.18 -17.22 -0.83
C LYS A 308 -39.51 -18.50 -1.32
N SER A 309 -40.14 -19.20 -2.26
CA SER A 309 -39.51 -20.34 -2.92
C SER A 309 -38.33 -19.87 -3.79
N ILE A 310 -37.28 -20.68 -3.84
CA ILE A 310 -36.09 -20.38 -4.66
C ILE A 310 -36.48 -20.41 -6.14
N ALA A 311 -36.48 -19.25 -6.78
CA ALA A 311 -36.80 -19.12 -8.19
C ALA A 311 -35.60 -19.47 -9.09
N VAL A 312 -35.86 -19.71 -10.38
CA VAL A 312 -34.80 -19.98 -11.38
C VAL A 312 -33.74 -18.86 -11.42
N ASN A 313 -34.16 -17.61 -11.24
CA ASN A 313 -33.24 -16.47 -11.19
C ASN A 313 -32.33 -16.50 -9.95
N ASP A 314 -32.84 -16.97 -8.81
CA ASP A 314 -32.05 -17.12 -7.59
C ASP A 314 -31.02 -18.24 -7.75
N ILE A 315 -31.39 -19.34 -8.41
CA ILE A 315 -30.45 -20.41 -8.79
C ILE A 315 -29.33 -19.88 -9.68
N LYS A 316 -29.65 -19.07 -10.70
CA LYS A 316 -28.64 -18.46 -11.57
C LYS A 316 -27.68 -17.57 -10.78
N LYS A 317 -28.20 -16.76 -9.84
CA LYS A 317 -27.38 -15.93 -8.94
C LYS A 317 -26.49 -16.77 -8.02
N LEU A 318 -27.02 -17.82 -7.42
CA LEU A 318 -26.22 -18.74 -6.59
C LEU A 318 -25.12 -19.42 -7.41
N PHE A 319 -25.42 -19.84 -8.64
CA PHE A 319 -24.41 -20.41 -9.52
C PHE A 319 -23.31 -19.39 -9.88
N PHE A 320 -23.70 -18.15 -10.15
CA PHE A 320 -22.76 -17.05 -10.34
C PHE A 320 -21.88 -16.84 -9.11
N ILE A 321 -22.45 -16.77 -7.90
CA ILE A 321 -21.72 -16.58 -6.65
C ILE A 321 -20.69 -17.70 -6.44
N TYR A 322 -21.10 -18.97 -6.58
CA TYR A 322 -20.19 -20.10 -6.49
C TYR A 322 -19.04 -20.02 -7.50
N ARG A 323 -19.34 -19.67 -8.77
CA ARG A 323 -18.32 -19.53 -9.81
C ARG A 323 -17.35 -18.39 -9.49
N GLN A 324 -17.82 -17.26 -8.96
CA GLN A 324 -16.95 -16.16 -8.56
C GLN A 324 -16.07 -16.51 -7.36
N HIS A 325 -16.59 -17.22 -6.36
CA HIS A 325 -15.77 -17.73 -5.25
C HIS A 325 -14.63 -18.62 -5.73
N ASN A 326 -14.94 -19.60 -6.60
CA ASN A 326 -13.91 -20.46 -7.18
C ASN A 326 -12.92 -19.65 -8.04
N ARG A 327 -13.39 -18.67 -8.81
CA ARG A 327 -12.51 -17.83 -9.61
C ARG A 327 -11.53 -17.06 -8.73
N LEU A 328 -12.04 -16.37 -7.71
CA LEU A 328 -11.24 -15.58 -6.78
C LEU A 328 -10.22 -16.45 -6.03
N ALA A 329 -10.61 -17.65 -5.58
CA ALA A 329 -9.67 -18.58 -4.97
C ALA A 329 -8.54 -18.97 -5.94
N TYR A 330 -8.87 -19.66 -7.03
CA TYR A 330 -7.87 -20.35 -7.87
C TYR A 330 -7.11 -19.44 -8.83
N TYR A 331 -7.77 -18.42 -9.38
CA TYR A 331 -7.19 -17.60 -10.44
C TYR A 331 -6.69 -16.25 -9.95
N VAL A 332 -6.89 -15.92 -8.67
CA VAL A 332 -6.56 -14.57 -8.19
C VAL A 332 -5.85 -14.57 -6.84
N ILE A 333 -6.34 -15.29 -5.82
CA ILE A 333 -5.70 -15.36 -4.50
C ILE A 333 -4.51 -16.33 -4.50
N PHE A 334 -4.65 -17.53 -5.10
CA PHE A 334 -3.54 -18.49 -5.14
C PHE A 334 -2.32 -18.00 -5.95
N PRO A 335 -2.47 -17.38 -7.13
CA PRO A 335 -1.32 -16.87 -7.90
C PRO A 335 -0.55 -15.73 -7.20
N ASP A 336 -1.15 -15.04 -6.24
CA ASP A 336 -0.51 -13.96 -5.47
C ASP A 336 0.80 -14.40 -4.78
N GLN A 337 0.95 -15.71 -4.56
CA GLN A 337 2.17 -16.35 -4.04
C GLN A 337 3.43 -16.03 -4.86
N ASP A 338 3.29 -15.73 -6.15
CA ASP A 338 4.43 -15.59 -7.06
C ASP A 338 5.18 -14.26 -6.90
N ALA A 339 4.50 -13.17 -6.53
CA ALA A 339 5.09 -11.83 -6.49
C ALA A 339 4.84 -11.12 -5.15
N TRP A 340 3.57 -10.95 -4.77
CA TRP A 340 3.20 -10.08 -3.65
C TRP A 340 3.38 -10.75 -2.30
N SER A 341 3.20 -12.07 -2.22
CA SER A 341 3.50 -12.83 -1.00
C SER A 341 4.97 -12.71 -0.59
N GLN A 342 5.90 -12.82 -1.54
CA GLN A 342 7.33 -12.61 -1.27
C GLN A 342 7.63 -11.16 -0.91
N ALA A 343 7.02 -10.21 -1.64
CA ALA A 343 7.20 -8.79 -1.36
C ALA A 343 6.72 -8.42 0.06
N LEU A 344 5.57 -8.93 0.48
CA LEU A 344 5.06 -8.78 1.86
C LEU A 344 6.02 -9.41 2.87
N CYS A 345 6.53 -10.62 2.58
CA CYS A 345 7.50 -11.31 3.43
C CYS A 345 8.75 -10.45 3.69
N TYR A 346 9.37 -9.97 2.62
CA TYR A 346 10.55 -9.12 2.72
C TYR A 346 10.24 -7.78 3.36
N TYR A 347 9.06 -7.21 3.09
CA TYR A 347 8.64 -5.96 3.70
C TYR A 347 8.56 -6.06 5.22
N ALA A 348 7.97 -7.12 5.81
CA ALA A 348 8.00 -7.24 7.28
C ALA A 348 9.36 -7.64 7.83
N LEU A 349 10.17 -8.44 7.10
CA LEU A 349 11.55 -8.75 7.51
C LEU A 349 12.41 -7.49 7.63
N VAL A 350 12.10 -6.44 6.89
CA VAL A 350 12.78 -5.15 6.99
C VAL A 350 12.09 -4.21 7.97
N SER A 351 10.76 -4.10 7.91
CA SER A 351 9.97 -3.16 8.71
C SER A 351 9.99 -3.48 10.20
N ILE A 352 10.00 -4.78 10.57
CA ILE A 352 10.06 -5.20 11.98
C ILE A 352 11.38 -4.74 12.63
N PRO A 353 12.58 -5.07 12.10
CA PRO A 353 13.83 -4.55 12.64
C PRO A 353 13.89 -3.03 12.70
N VAL A 354 13.43 -2.30 11.68
CA VAL A 354 13.41 -0.82 11.72
C VAL A 354 12.61 -0.32 12.93
N ASN A 355 11.39 -0.83 13.14
CA ASN A 355 10.56 -0.44 14.28
C ASN A 355 11.19 -0.81 15.62
N VAL A 356 11.76 -2.02 15.73
CA VAL A 356 12.44 -2.45 16.96
C VAL A 356 13.62 -1.52 17.26
N THR A 357 14.44 -1.23 16.26
CA THR A 357 15.60 -0.35 16.42
C THR A 357 15.21 1.08 16.80
N LEU A 358 14.18 1.64 16.18
CA LEU A 358 13.64 2.96 16.56
C LEU A 358 13.14 2.97 18.01
N MET A 359 12.42 1.93 18.44
CA MET A 359 11.95 1.81 19.83
C MET A 359 13.13 1.67 20.80
N CYS A 360 14.18 0.92 20.46
CA CYS A 360 15.39 0.82 21.28
C CYS A 360 16.08 2.18 21.44
N ILE A 361 16.18 2.97 20.35
CA ILE A 361 16.70 4.35 20.41
C ILE A 361 15.87 5.19 21.39
N ILE A 362 14.54 5.17 21.26
CA ILE A 362 13.64 5.96 22.13
C ILE A 362 13.77 5.57 23.61
N ILE A 363 13.93 4.27 23.91
CA ILE A 363 13.93 3.78 25.30
C ILE A 363 15.27 3.95 26.00
N VAL A 364 16.38 3.77 25.29
CA VAL A 364 17.70 3.64 25.91
C VAL A 364 18.57 4.87 25.71
N GLU A 365 18.43 5.60 24.60
CA GLU A 365 19.21 6.82 24.37
C GLU A 365 18.63 8.00 25.15
N ASP A 366 19.49 8.80 25.78
CA ASP A 366 19.09 10.05 26.43
C ASP A 366 18.90 11.16 25.38
N LEU A 367 17.75 11.13 24.72
CA LEU A 367 17.40 12.07 23.65
C LEU A 367 16.83 13.38 24.22
N PRO A 368 17.18 14.54 23.64
CA PRO A 368 16.47 15.78 23.93
C PRO A 368 14.98 15.65 23.58
N GLY A 369 14.08 16.18 24.41
CA GLY A 369 12.62 15.96 24.24
C GLY A 369 12.04 16.35 22.87
N GLN A 370 12.63 17.33 22.18
CA GLN A 370 12.25 17.65 20.80
C GLN A 370 12.59 16.51 19.84
N LEU A 371 13.80 15.93 19.96
CA LEU A 371 14.26 14.83 19.11
C LEU A 371 13.50 13.54 19.42
N GLU A 372 13.24 13.26 20.70
CA GLU A 372 12.40 12.16 21.15
C GLU A 372 11.01 12.21 20.49
N SER A 373 10.36 13.38 20.47
CA SER A 373 9.04 13.55 19.83
C SER A 373 9.07 13.24 18.32
N VAL A 374 10.17 13.57 17.63
CA VAL A 374 10.36 13.27 16.21
C VAL A 374 10.53 11.76 16.00
N TYR A 375 11.34 11.08 16.82
CA TYR A 375 11.51 9.63 16.75
C TYR A 375 10.20 8.88 17.03
N ILE A 376 9.43 9.32 18.03
CA ILE A 376 8.09 8.75 18.32
C ILE A 376 7.18 8.91 17.09
N LEU A 377 7.13 10.10 16.49
CA LEU A 377 6.31 10.35 15.31
C LEU A 377 6.73 9.47 14.13
N ILE A 378 8.03 9.36 13.84
CA ILE A 378 8.56 8.50 12.77
C ILE A 378 8.17 7.04 13.02
N THR A 379 8.36 6.56 14.25
CA THR A 379 8.03 5.19 14.65
C THR A 379 6.54 4.90 14.49
N LEU A 380 5.68 5.84 14.91
CA LEU A 380 4.23 5.71 14.76
C LEU A 380 3.82 5.66 13.28
N ILE A 381 4.33 6.59 12.46
CA ILE A 381 4.04 6.63 11.02
C ILE A 381 4.50 5.33 10.35
N HIS A 382 5.73 4.89 10.62
CA HIS A 382 6.29 3.68 10.04
C HIS A 382 5.55 2.42 10.51
N ALA A 383 5.16 2.33 11.78
CA ALA A 383 4.35 1.22 12.28
C ALA A 383 2.95 1.18 11.65
N ILE A 384 2.26 2.32 11.53
CA ILE A 384 0.92 2.39 10.92
C ILE A 384 0.99 2.03 9.43
N THR A 385 1.92 2.64 8.69
CA THR A 385 2.10 2.36 7.26
C THR A 385 2.56 0.92 7.01
N GLY A 386 3.37 0.36 7.92
CA GLY A 386 3.75 -1.05 7.94
C GLY A 386 2.57 -1.99 8.16
N LEU A 387 1.69 -1.68 9.10
CA LEU A 387 0.61 -2.57 9.55
C LEU A 387 -0.62 -2.58 8.62
N ILE A 388 -0.96 -1.45 8.01
CA ILE A 388 -2.17 -1.30 7.18
C ILE A 388 -2.25 -2.36 6.07
N PRO A 389 -1.23 -2.58 5.22
CA PRO A 389 -1.28 -3.59 4.17
C PRO A 389 -1.56 -5.01 4.70
N PHE A 390 -0.99 -5.36 5.86
CA PHE A 390 -1.22 -6.67 6.46
C PHE A 390 -2.66 -6.84 6.98
N LEU A 391 -3.18 -5.84 7.69
CA LEU A 391 -4.54 -5.86 8.22
C LEU A 391 -5.59 -5.93 7.11
N THR A 392 -5.41 -5.15 6.04
CA THR A 392 -6.34 -5.16 4.90
C THR A 392 -6.30 -6.53 4.21
N THR A 393 -5.12 -7.09 4.01
CA THR A 393 -4.97 -8.42 3.41
C THR A 393 -5.64 -9.52 4.25
N ALA A 394 -5.49 -9.48 5.59
CA ALA A 394 -6.18 -10.38 6.50
C ALA A 394 -7.70 -10.20 6.49
N GLN A 395 -8.18 -8.97 6.29
CA GLN A 395 -9.61 -8.66 6.15
C GLN A 395 -10.21 -9.29 4.89
N VAL A 396 -9.47 -9.37 3.77
CA VAL A 396 -9.93 -10.11 2.58
C VAL A 396 -10.09 -11.59 2.90
N SER A 397 -9.13 -12.21 3.58
CA SER A 397 -9.26 -13.62 3.98
C SER A 397 -10.49 -13.84 4.86
N SER A 398 -10.72 -12.96 5.84
CA SER A 398 -11.92 -13.01 6.69
C SER A 398 -13.22 -12.87 5.88
N ALA A 399 -13.28 -11.88 4.99
CA ALA A 399 -14.44 -11.66 4.12
C ALA A 399 -14.70 -12.83 3.18
N PHE A 400 -13.65 -13.48 2.68
CA PHE A 400 -13.74 -14.65 1.81
C PHE A 400 -14.42 -15.83 2.52
N HIS A 401 -14.06 -16.08 3.78
CA HIS A 401 -14.57 -17.22 4.54
C HIS A 401 -15.94 -16.97 5.18
N LYS A 402 -16.40 -15.72 5.28
CA LYS A 402 -17.66 -15.35 5.94
C LYS A 402 -18.90 -16.06 5.37
N ILE A 403 -18.88 -16.44 4.10
CA ILE A 403 -20.02 -17.14 3.47
C ILE A 403 -20.32 -18.49 4.13
N LYS A 404 -19.31 -19.17 4.70
CA LYS A 404 -19.44 -20.53 5.25
C LYS A 404 -20.49 -20.63 6.34
N ASP A 405 -20.64 -19.57 7.15
CA ASP A 405 -21.60 -19.53 8.27
C ASP A 405 -23.05 -19.56 7.78
N TYR A 406 -23.28 -19.23 6.51
CA TYR A 406 -24.60 -19.16 5.88
C TYR A 406 -24.89 -20.33 4.93
N ILE A 407 -23.86 -21.10 4.53
CA ILE A 407 -24.04 -22.21 3.57
C ILE A 407 -24.99 -23.29 4.09
N PRO A 408 -24.88 -23.79 5.34
CA PRO A 408 -25.79 -24.83 5.84
C PRO A 408 -27.25 -24.40 5.79
N ALA A 409 -27.53 -23.15 6.18
CA ALA A 409 -28.89 -22.59 6.12
C ALA A 409 -29.41 -22.54 4.68
N MET A 410 -28.60 -22.13 3.71
CA MET A 410 -28.97 -22.15 2.30
C MET A 410 -29.21 -23.57 1.77
N GLN A 411 -28.39 -24.53 2.16
CA GLN A 411 -28.57 -25.94 1.77
C GLN A 411 -29.91 -26.51 2.27
N ILE A 412 -30.39 -26.10 3.44
CA ILE A 412 -31.73 -26.49 3.91
C ILE A 412 -32.83 -25.93 3.00
N GLN A 413 -32.70 -24.68 2.55
CA GLN A 413 -33.68 -24.03 1.67
C GLN A 413 -33.72 -24.61 0.26
N LEU A 414 -32.60 -25.14 -0.23
CA LEU A 414 -32.55 -25.80 -1.53
C LEU A 414 -33.34 -27.12 -1.46
N ASN A 415 -34.30 -27.33 -2.38
CA ASN A 415 -34.99 -28.61 -2.47
C ASN A 415 -34.06 -29.69 -3.08
N ARG A 416 -34.04 -30.90 -2.49
CA ARG A 416 -33.21 -32.02 -2.93
C ARG A 416 -33.60 -32.52 -4.33
N SER A 417 -34.88 -32.57 -4.67
CA SER A 417 -35.34 -33.11 -5.97
C SER A 417 -35.06 -32.17 -7.14
N THR A 418 -35.06 -30.85 -6.92
CA THR A 418 -34.90 -29.87 -7.98
C THR A 418 -33.51 -29.23 -8.04
N HIS A 419 -32.81 -29.11 -6.89
CA HIS A 419 -31.58 -28.31 -6.78
C HIS A 419 -30.35 -29.11 -6.34
N LEU A 420 -30.35 -30.44 -6.51
CA LEU A 420 -29.27 -31.34 -6.09
C LEU A 420 -27.88 -30.87 -6.53
N ARG A 421 -27.72 -30.46 -7.79
CA ARG A 421 -26.43 -29.99 -8.33
C ARG A 421 -25.89 -28.76 -7.60
N MET A 422 -26.78 -27.84 -7.20
CA MET A 422 -26.36 -26.65 -6.44
C MET A 422 -26.01 -27.00 -5.01
N LYS A 423 -26.76 -27.93 -4.38
CA LYS A 423 -26.41 -28.45 -3.05
C LYS A 423 -25.01 -29.02 -3.03
N LEU A 424 -24.70 -29.93 -3.94
CA LEU A 424 -23.38 -30.59 -4.00
C LEU A 424 -22.24 -29.58 -4.21
N LYS A 425 -22.44 -28.55 -5.03
CA LYS A 425 -21.44 -27.49 -5.22
C LYS A 425 -21.19 -26.68 -3.95
N TYR A 426 -22.24 -26.31 -3.24
CA TYR A 426 -22.10 -25.57 -1.98
C TYR A 426 -21.60 -26.45 -0.84
N ASP A 427 -21.86 -27.75 -0.89
CA ASP A 427 -21.31 -28.74 0.02
C ASP A 427 -19.78 -28.82 -0.14
N ASP A 428 -19.31 -28.99 -1.38
CA ASP A 428 -17.88 -28.92 -1.73
C ASP A 428 -17.25 -27.59 -1.31
N LEU A 429 -17.91 -26.45 -1.54
CA LEU A 429 -17.40 -25.15 -1.10
C LEU A 429 -17.33 -25.07 0.43
N TYR A 430 -18.36 -25.55 1.14
CA TYR A 430 -18.40 -25.53 2.60
C TYR A 430 -17.30 -26.40 3.20
N GLU A 431 -17.11 -27.61 2.68
CA GLU A 431 -16.05 -28.52 3.10
C GLU A 431 -14.66 -27.87 2.91
N ARG A 432 -14.41 -27.25 1.76
CA ARG A 432 -13.16 -26.52 1.49
C ARG A 432 -12.95 -25.34 2.45
N LEU A 433 -13.99 -24.61 2.81
CA LEU A 433 -13.91 -23.45 3.72
C LEU A 433 -13.79 -23.84 5.20
N MET A 434 -14.21 -25.05 5.57
CA MET A 434 -14.19 -25.55 6.96
C MET A 434 -12.95 -26.39 7.26
N HIS A 435 -12.61 -27.31 6.36
CA HIS A 435 -11.58 -28.33 6.57
C HIS A 435 -10.41 -28.23 5.59
N GLY A 436 -10.59 -27.53 4.46
CA GLY A 436 -9.54 -27.34 3.46
C GLY A 436 -8.43 -26.39 3.92
N LYS A 437 -7.36 -26.32 3.12
CA LYS A 437 -6.32 -25.30 3.28
C LYS A 437 -6.97 -23.92 3.20
N LYS A 438 -6.63 -23.04 4.14
CA LYS A 438 -7.22 -21.72 4.23
C LYS A 438 -6.92 -20.92 2.97
N ILE A 439 -7.96 -20.31 2.39
CA ILE A 439 -7.83 -19.51 1.16
C ILE A 439 -7.50 -18.08 1.57
N ALA A 440 -6.20 -17.80 1.64
CA ALA A 440 -5.69 -16.51 2.06
C ALA A 440 -4.49 -16.12 1.21
N PHE A 441 -4.20 -14.82 1.19
CA PHE A 441 -2.88 -14.35 0.87
C PHE A 441 -1.87 -14.87 1.89
N THR A 442 -0.60 -14.90 1.52
CA THR A 442 0.45 -15.55 2.32
C THR A 442 1.60 -14.59 2.60
N PHE A 443 2.36 -14.90 3.64
CA PHE A 443 3.59 -14.21 4.03
C PHE A 443 4.79 -15.01 3.54
N GLY A 444 5.06 -14.98 2.24
CA GLY A 444 6.02 -15.89 1.61
C GLY A 444 5.71 -17.35 1.97
N TYR A 445 6.71 -18.06 2.48
CA TYR A 445 6.58 -19.44 2.96
C TYR A 445 6.23 -19.56 4.46
N LEU A 446 6.09 -18.44 5.17
CA LEU A 446 5.94 -18.43 6.63
C LEU A 446 4.50 -18.69 7.09
N GLY A 447 3.49 -18.43 6.26
CA GLY A 447 2.11 -18.78 6.57
C GLY A 447 1.05 -17.90 5.93
N ASP A 448 -0.19 -18.09 6.36
CA ASP A 448 -1.37 -17.41 5.83
C ASP A 448 -1.62 -16.06 6.53
N LEU A 449 -1.82 -14.99 5.75
CA LEU A 449 -2.17 -13.66 6.23
C LEU A 449 -3.63 -13.63 6.68
N THR A 450 -3.83 -13.99 7.95
CA THR A 450 -5.11 -13.99 8.64
C THR A 450 -4.96 -13.26 9.96
N TYR A 451 -6.05 -12.83 10.61
CA TYR A 451 -5.92 -12.16 11.92
C TYR A 451 -5.16 -13.00 12.96
N ARG A 452 -5.30 -14.33 12.92
CA ARG A 452 -4.50 -15.25 13.73
C ARG A 452 -3.02 -15.20 13.35
N GLY A 453 -2.69 -15.32 12.06
CA GLY A 453 -1.31 -15.24 11.59
C GLY A 453 -0.65 -13.89 11.91
N LEU A 454 -1.40 -12.78 11.83
CA LEU A 454 -0.91 -11.46 12.25
C LEU A 454 -0.67 -11.36 13.75
N PHE A 455 -1.54 -11.97 14.56
CA PHE A 455 -1.32 -12.06 16.00
C PHE A 455 -0.07 -12.87 16.34
N GLU A 456 0.15 -14.00 15.66
CA GLU A 456 1.35 -14.83 15.81
C GLU A 456 2.62 -14.05 15.39
N ALA A 457 2.58 -13.34 14.26
CA ALA A 457 3.67 -12.46 13.82
C ALA A 457 3.95 -11.33 14.81
N PHE A 458 2.90 -10.76 15.41
CA PHE A 458 3.02 -9.73 16.45
C PHE A 458 3.66 -10.26 17.73
N LEU A 459 3.38 -11.51 18.13
CA LEU A 459 4.11 -12.15 19.22
C LEU A 459 5.59 -12.34 18.86
N GLY A 460 5.89 -12.75 17.64
CA GLY A 460 7.26 -12.82 17.13
C GLY A 460 7.99 -11.48 17.17
N TYR A 461 7.29 -10.39 16.81
CA TYR A 461 7.79 -9.02 16.94
C TYR A 461 8.20 -8.69 18.38
N PHE A 462 7.36 -9.03 19.38
CA PHE A 462 7.71 -8.80 20.78
C PHE A 462 8.94 -9.59 21.23
N VAL A 463 9.06 -10.85 20.81
CA VAL A 463 10.24 -11.66 21.13
C VAL A 463 11.50 -11.03 20.53
N ALA A 464 11.46 -10.62 19.26
CA ALA A 464 12.57 -9.94 18.61
C ALA A 464 12.93 -8.61 19.30
N PHE A 465 11.92 -7.83 19.69
CA PHE A 465 12.08 -6.59 20.45
C PHE A 465 12.81 -6.83 21.78
N PHE A 466 12.36 -7.79 22.59
CA PHE A 466 12.98 -8.10 23.88
C PHE A 466 14.40 -8.67 23.75
N LEU A 467 14.68 -9.43 22.68
CA LEU A 467 16.03 -9.91 22.41
C LEU A 467 16.97 -8.75 22.07
N ILE A 468 16.57 -7.88 21.13
CA ILE A 468 17.41 -6.77 20.66
C ILE A 468 17.64 -5.76 21.80
N ILE A 469 16.59 -5.39 22.55
CA ILE A 469 16.74 -4.47 23.68
C ILE A 469 17.61 -5.08 24.78
N GLY A 470 17.52 -6.40 25.02
CA GLY A 470 18.36 -7.09 26.01
C GLY A 470 19.85 -7.04 25.64
N PHE A 471 20.18 -7.30 24.37
CA PHE A 471 21.55 -7.09 23.87
C PHE A 471 21.98 -5.64 24.02
N TYR A 472 21.07 -4.69 23.74
CA TYR A 472 21.43 -3.27 23.77
C TYR A 472 21.69 -2.75 25.18
N MET A 473 20.83 -3.10 26.14
CA MET A 473 21.01 -2.74 27.54
C MET A 473 22.31 -3.30 28.11
N LYS A 474 22.68 -4.53 27.75
CA LYS A 474 23.93 -5.14 28.18
C LYS A 474 25.14 -4.33 27.70
N GLU A 475 25.16 -3.96 26.43
CA GLU A 475 26.26 -3.19 25.85
C GLU A 475 26.37 -1.79 26.47
N HIS A 476 25.25 -1.12 26.70
CA HIS A 476 25.24 0.19 27.37
C HIS A 476 25.73 0.10 28.83
N GLN A 477 25.43 -1.01 29.53
CA GLN A 477 25.98 -1.27 30.86
C GLN A 477 27.49 -1.53 30.85
N ASP A 478 27.98 -2.25 29.84
CA ASP A 478 29.41 -2.52 29.68
C ASP A 478 30.18 -1.23 29.32
N GLN A 479 29.59 -0.35 28.49
CA GLN A 479 30.15 0.98 28.19
C GLN A 479 30.14 1.94 29.39
N ALA A 480 29.16 1.84 30.30
CA ALA A 480 29.14 2.66 31.51
C ALA A 480 30.12 2.19 32.59
N ARG A 481 30.67 0.98 32.46
CA ARG A 481 31.65 0.38 33.39
C ARG A 481 33.10 0.63 33.00
N ASN A 482 33.36 0.95 31.73
CA ASN A 482 34.67 1.29 31.18
C ASN A 482 34.81 2.81 31.09
#